data_AF-A0A2L2XYK5-F1
#
_entry.id   AF-A0A2L2XYK5-F1
#
_cell.length_a   1.000
_cell.length_b   1.000
_cell.length_c   1.000
_cell.angle_alpha   90.00
_cell.angle_beta   90.00
_cell.angle_gamma   90.00
#
_symmetry.space_group_name_H-M   'P 1'
#
loop_
_entity.id
_entity.type
_entity.pdbx_description
1 polymer ?
#
loop_
_entity_poly.entity_id
_entity_poly.type
_entity_poly.pdbx_seq_one_letter_code
_entity_poly.pdbx_strand_id
1 'polypeptide(L)'
;MKHFVLHRQPLVKRDDTELSHDSTDRPCFSQIESELLKKDEEPVVPISVAMVSITMFTYAMDVASSVALCFWLFDIGRWWWWMTIGFLLASLFLVNMFSIRWYIHDHQEEKPYLPEVTPSHWIMRGLFHAMLLGPLIRYWELFLYGLHTCDKSDPKRNQYRLMFLQEDRDVSTLALVGSFVKSAPLLVLQMYLLTQNSFFIDLSANRAQAINLVTSLVELSLAQSSYHRALRRSSPYKKNMNKVGAFIQLFSHCCVIGSRVIALAVFATAYGHWIVIFVAGHWALMTIWLVFLRTNSCATASGQPRPIEELFFNVVIGVIYVFCFVNVKDEPTRWKYTIFYIIIWIENVALVILWFLKADHDLWYRIPLLASVVLSLAIGLALLAVYYQFLHPNKLPRNAQE
;
A
#
# COMPACT_ATOMS: atom_id res chain seq x y z
N MET A 1 12.30 5.64 -7.59
CA MET A 1 10.90 5.69 -7.10
C MET A 1 10.28 7.10 -7.03
N LYS A 2 11.03 8.19 -6.82
CA LYS A 2 10.41 9.52 -6.59
C LYS A 2 10.03 10.33 -7.83
N HIS A 3 10.61 10.03 -8.98
CA HIS A 3 10.36 10.71 -10.26
C HIS A 3 8.90 10.62 -10.75
N PHE A 4 8.05 9.82 -10.09
CA PHE A 4 6.70 9.50 -10.54
C PHE A 4 5.65 10.61 -10.36
N VAL A 5 5.90 11.66 -9.57
CA VAL A 5 4.86 12.68 -9.25
C VAL A 5 5.21 14.10 -9.74
N LEU A 6 6.48 14.40 -10.05
CA LEU A 6 6.91 15.75 -10.42
C LEU A 6 7.16 15.98 -11.91
N HIS A 7 7.43 14.93 -12.72
CA HIS A 7 7.72 15.11 -14.14
C HIS A 7 6.48 15.03 -15.02
N ARG A 8 5.63 16.06 -14.92
CA ARG A 8 4.65 16.36 -15.95
C ARG A 8 4.56 17.84 -16.27
N GLN A 9 5.70 18.51 -16.47
CA GLN A 9 5.81 19.74 -17.25
C GLN A 9 7.28 20.02 -17.61
N PRO A 10 7.57 20.55 -18.80
CA PRO A 10 8.93 20.92 -19.17
C PRO A 10 9.41 22.01 -18.21
N LEU A 11 10.64 21.85 -17.70
CA LEU A 11 11.37 22.93 -17.06
C LEU A 11 11.48 24.06 -18.08
N VAL A 12 10.57 25.04 -18.01
CA VAL A 12 10.78 26.32 -18.66
C VAL A 12 11.89 26.98 -17.87
N LYS A 13 13.10 26.87 -18.42
CA LYS A 13 14.26 27.66 -18.02
C LYS A 13 13.84 29.12 -18.21
N ARG A 14 13.54 29.83 -17.12
CA ARG A 14 13.29 31.26 -17.17
C ARG A 14 14.56 31.96 -16.76
N ASP A 15 15.06 32.80 -17.66
CA ASP A 15 16.29 33.57 -17.52
C ASP A 15 16.32 34.38 -16.22
N ASP A 16 17.49 34.35 -15.58
CA ASP A 16 17.86 35.19 -14.46
C ASP A 16 17.91 36.64 -14.94
N THR A 17 16.95 37.47 -14.53
CA THR A 17 17.22 38.91 -14.34
C THR A 17 16.17 39.59 -13.44
N GLU A 18 16.71 40.28 -12.44
CA GLU A 18 16.19 41.45 -11.71
C GLU A 18 15.44 41.28 -10.37
N LEU A 19 16.17 41.71 -9.31
CA LEU A 19 15.80 42.53 -8.12
C LEU A 19 14.63 42.06 -7.22
N SER A 20 14.67 42.10 -5.88
CA SER A 20 15.44 42.88 -4.90
C SER A 20 15.24 42.31 -3.49
N HIS A 21 16.20 42.60 -2.60
CA HIS A 21 16.23 42.41 -1.14
C HIS A 21 14.88 42.30 -0.38
N ASP A 22 14.71 41.21 0.39
CA ASP A 22 14.30 41.29 1.81
C ASP A 22 14.77 40.03 2.58
N SER A 23 15.35 40.26 3.76
CA SER A 23 15.94 39.26 4.65
C SER A 23 14.89 38.59 5.51
N THR A 24 14.61 37.32 5.22
CA THR A 24 14.25 36.28 6.20
C THR A 24 14.55 34.95 5.51
N ASP A 25 15.25 34.02 6.18
CA ASP A 25 15.55 32.65 5.73
C ASP A 25 14.26 31.85 5.48
N ARG A 26 13.49 32.23 4.46
CA ARG A 26 12.35 31.47 3.96
C ARG A 26 12.85 30.67 2.76
N PRO A 27 12.73 29.33 2.80
CA PRO A 27 13.06 28.51 1.64
C PRO A 27 12.24 29.00 0.43
N CYS A 28 12.90 29.19 -0.71
CA CYS A 28 12.21 29.46 -1.96
C CYS A 28 11.48 28.18 -2.38
N PHE A 29 10.15 28.18 -2.31
CA PHE A 29 9.33 27.05 -2.74
C PHE A 29 9.11 27.09 -4.25
N SER A 30 9.20 25.93 -4.90
CA SER A 30 8.80 25.82 -6.30
C SER A 30 7.30 26.08 -6.46
N GLN A 31 6.86 26.42 -7.68
CA GLN A 31 5.43 26.61 -7.97
C GLN A 31 4.59 25.40 -7.57
N ILE A 32 5.11 24.19 -7.78
CA ILE A 32 4.47 22.92 -7.40
C ILE A 32 4.30 22.80 -5.88
N GLU A 33 5.34 23.13 -5.11
CA GLU A 33 5.30 23.11 -3.64
C GLU A 33 4.31 24.13 -3.08
N SER A 34 4.26 25.32 -3.68
CA SER A 34 3.28 26.34 -3.30
C SER A 34 1.83 25.88 -3.54
N GLU A 35 1.56 25.20 -4.65
CA GLU A 35 0.24 24.64 -4.96
C GLU A 35 -0.13 23.47 -4.01
N LEU A 36 0.85 22.64 -3.62
CA LEU A 36 0.65 21.61 -2.60
C LEU A 36 0.26 22.21 -1.24
N LEU A 37 0.93 23.30 -0.83
CA LEU A 37 0.65 23.98 0.43
C LEU A 37 -0.73 24.66 0.45
N LYS A 38 -1.16 25.28 -0.66
CA LYS A 38 -2.52 25.85 -0.78
C LYS A 38 -3.60 24.76 -0.72
N LYS A 39 -3.37 23.61 -1.34
CA LYS A 39 -4.38 22.54 -1.45
C LYS A 39 -4.79 21.92 -0.11
N ASP A 40 -3.90 21.88 0.87
CA ASP A 40 -4.08 21.11 2.11
C ASP A 40 -4.43 22.01 3.32
N GLU A 41 -4.84 23.27 3.09
CA GLU A 41 -4.68 24.39 4.04
C GLU A 41 -5.48 24.31 5.36
N GLU A 42 -6.55 23.52 5.51
CA GLU A 42 -7.37 23.53 6.75
C GLU A 42 -8.12 22.19 6.93
N PRO A 43 -8.41 21.63 8.12
CA PRO A 43 -7.68 21.35 9.35
C PRO A 43 -7.32 19.83 9.44
N VAL A 44 -6.71 19.28 8.40
CA VAL A 44 -6.45 17.84 8.26
C VAL A 44 -5.28 17.36 9.13
N VAL A 45 -4.47 18.28 9.65
CA VAL A 45 -3.21 17.99 10.37
C VAL A 45 -3.43 17.24 11.70
N PRO A 46 -4.27 17.70 12.66
CA PRO A 46 -4.46 16.96 13.92
C PRO A 46 -5.09 15.58 13.72
N ILE A 47 -6.03 15.47 12.77
CA ILE A 47 -6.61 14.17 12.40
C ILE A 47 -5.54 13.27 11.78
N SER A 48 -4.65 13.81 10.94
CA SER A 48 -3.56 13.04 10.35
C SER A 48 -2.60 12.53 11.42
N VAL A 49 -2.23 13.35 12.40
CA VAL A 49 -1.37 12.93 13.52
C VAL A 49 -2.02 11.79 14.31
N ALA A 50 -3.30 11.91 14.66
CA ALA A 50 -4.03 10.83 15.33
C ALA A 50 -4.08 9.54 14.49
N MET A 51 -4.29 9.64 13.18
CA MET A 51 -4.26 8.50 12.26
C MET A 51 -2.87 7.86 12.18
N VAL A 52 -1.79 8.64 12.22
CA VAL A 52 -0.41 8.12 12.25
C VAL A 52 -0.16 7.36 13.56
N SER A 53 -0.59 7.88 14.71
CA SER A 53 -0.48 7.17 16.00
C SER A 53 -1.24 5.84 15.99
N ILE A 54 -2.46 5.83 15.46
CA ILE A 54 -3.25 4.59 15.29
C ILE A 54 -2.49 3.62 14.37
N THR A 55 -1.95 4.10 13.25
CA THR A 55 -1.21 3.27 12.29
C THR A 55 0.04 2.65 12.90
N MET A 56 0.78 3.41 13.71
CA MET A 56 1.95 2.91 14.44
C MET A 56 1.57 1.81 15.44
N PHE A 57 0.47 2.00 16.17
CA PHE A 57 -0.05 0.97 17.08
C PHE A 57 -0.50 -0.29 16.33
N THR A 58 -1.27 -0.14 15.25
CA THR A 58 -1.73 -1.29 14.44
C THR A 58 -0.55 -2.04 13.81
N TYR A 59 0.50 -1.33 13.38
CA TYR A 59 1.71 -1.98 12.87
C TYR A 59 2.39 -2.85 13.94
N ALA A 60 2.54 -2.34 15.17
CA ALA A 60 3.10 -3.12 16.27
C ALA A 60 2.24 -4.36 16.60
N MET A 61 0.92 -4.20 16.61
CA MET A 61 -0.02 -5.31 16.83
C MET A 61 0.02 -6.35 15.70
N ASP A 62 0.14 -5.94 14.44
CA ASP A 62 0.26 -6.85 13.28
C ASP A 62 1.56 -7.65 13.30
N VAL A 63 2.68 -7.04 13.71
CA VAL A 63 3.94 -7.77 13.91
C VAL A 63 3.81 -8.76 15.07
N ALA A 64 3.27 -8.32 16.21
CA ALA A 64 3.09 -9.16 17.39
C ALA A 64 2.16 -10.35 17.10
N SER A 65 1.03 -10.13 16.41
CA SER A 65 0.09 -11.18 16.04
C SER A 65 0.71 -12.18 15.05
N SER A 66 1.55 -11.72 14.12
CA SER A 66 2.27 -12.58 13.19
C SER A 66 3.29 -13.49 13.90
N VAL A 67 4.02 -12.95 14.89
CA VAL A 67 4.95 -13.72 15.72
C VAL A 67 4.20 -14.71 16.61
N ALA A 68 3.12 -14.28 17.25
CA ALA A 68 2.27 -15.13 18.08
C ALA A 68 1.69 -16.31 17.27
N LEU A 69 1.21 -16.06 16.05
CA LEU A 69 0.75 -17.10 15.14
C LEU A 69 1.87 -18.09 14.79
N CYS A 70 3.08 -17.59 14.51
CA CYS A 70 4.23 -18.44 14.23
C CYS A 70 4.55 -19.36 15.40
N PHE A 71 4.59 -18.80 16.62
CA PHE A 71 4.85 -19.57 17.84
C PHE A 71 3.75 -20.61 18.10
N TRP A 72 2.49 -20.23 17.95
CA TRP A 72 1.35 -21.14 18.10
C TRP A 72 1.40 -22.31 17.10
N LEU A 73 1.75 -22.05 15.83
CA LEU A 73 1.93 -23.10 14.83
C LEU A 73 3.11 -24.03 15.14
N PHE A 74 4.19 -23.48 15.70
CA PHE A 74 5.36 -24.25 16.13
C PHE A 74 5.01 -25.16 17.31
N ASP A 75 4.32 -24.63 18.32
CA ASP A 75 3.92 -25.36 19.53
C ASP A 75 2.99 -26.54 19.22
N ILE A 76 2.03 -26.36 18.29
CA ILE A 76 1.13 -27.42 17.83
C ILE A 76 1.85 -28.41 16.88
N GLY A 77 3.11 -28.18 16.52
CA GLY A 77 3.89 -29.05 15.64
C GLY A 77 3.47 -28.97 14.16
N ARG A 78 2.81 -27.89 13.74
CA ARG A 78 2.41 -27.68 12.33
C ARG A 78 3.51 -27.00 11.54
N TRP A 79 4.00 -27.67 10.51
CA TRP A 79 5.08 -27.19 9.62
C TRP A 79 4.86 -25.81 8.97
N TRP A 80 3.62 -25.31 8.94
CA TRP A 80 3.25 -23.99 8.40
C TRP A 80 3.95 -22.81 9.10
N TRP A 81 4.50 -22.99 10.31
CA TRP A 81 5.23 -21.94 11.01
C TRP A 81 6.41 -21.39 10.20
N TRP A 82 7.10 -22.23 9.41
CA TRP A 82 8.21 -21.81 8.54
C TRP A 82 7.75 -20.83 7.44
N MET A 83 6.56 -21.03 6.89
CA MET A 83 6.00 -20.10 5.90
C MET A 83 5.64 -18.77 6.58
N THR A 84 5.10 -18.83 7.80
CA THR A 84 4.72 -17.63 8.55
C THR A 84 5.93 -16.73 8.84
N ILE A 85 7.01 -17.31 9.38
CA ILE A 85 8.25 -16.56 9.63
C ILE A 85 8.91 -16.13 8.32
N GLY A 86 8.84 -16.95 7.26
CA GLY A 86 9.36 -16.62 5.93
C GLY A 86 8.72 -15.37 5.34
N PHE A 87 7.39 -15.29 5.34
CA PHE A 87 6.66 -14.11 4.85
C PHE A 87 6.93 -12.86 5.71
N LEU A 88 7.02 -13.01 7.03
CA LEU A 88 7.36 -11.92 7.95
C LEU A 88 8.77 -11.37 7.65
N LEU A 89 9.78 -12.24 7.58
CA LEU A 89 11.16 -11.84 7.30
C LEU A 89 11.28 -11.24 5.90
N ALA A 90 10.69 -11.85 4.87
CA ALA A 90 10.73 -11.34 3.50
C ALA A 90 10.18 -9.91 3.41
N SER A 91 9.05 -9.65 4.07
CA SER A 91 8.46 -8.31 4.15
C SER A 91 9.35 -7.32 4.90
N LEU A 92 9.87 -7.70 6.06
CA LEU A 92 10.78 -6.84 6.83
C LEU A 92 12.04 -6.49 6.03
N PHE A 93 12.68 -7.46 5.39
CA PHE A 93 13.86 -7.21 4.55
C PHE A 93 13.53 -6.30 3.37
N LEU A 94 12.46 -6.59 2.61
CA LEU A 94 12.07 -5.78 1.46
C LEU A 94 11.75 -4.33 1.84
N VAL A 95 10.95 -4.13 2.90
CA VAL A 95 10.58 -2.80 3.37
C VAL A 95 11.78 -2.02 3.87
N ASN A 96 12.67 -2.65 4.65
CA ASN A 96 13.90 -1.99 5.13
C ASN A 96 14.81 -1.63 3.95
N MET A 97 14.95 -2.52 2.97
CA MET A 97 15.76 -2.26 1.78
C MET A 97 15.24 -1.06 0.97
N PHE A 98 13.92 -0.99 0.71
CA PHE A 98 13.32 0.16 0.04
C PHE A 98 13.44 1.43 0.87
N SER A 99 13.17 1.35 2.18
CA SER A 99 13.22 2.49 3.09
C SER A 99 14.62 3.14 3.13
N ILE A 100 15.69 2.36 3.33
CA ILE A 100 17.04 2.93 3.37
C ILE A 100 17.45 3.48 2.00
N ARG A 101 17.07 2.79 0.92
CA ARG A 101 17.35 3.23 -0.45
C ARG A 101 16.71 4.58 -0.76
N TRP A 102 15.51 4.84 -0.25
CA TRP A 102 14.83 6.12 -0.43
C TRP A 102 15.46 7.22 0.43
N TYR A 103 15.87 6.95 1.67
CA TYR A 103 16.62 7.94 2.46
C TYR A 103 17.89 8.40 1.73
N ILE A 104 18.66 7.45 1.17
CA ILE A 104 19.85 7.77 0.38
C ILE A 104 19.49 8.60 -0.85
N HIS A 105 18.41 8.23 -1.54
CA HIS A 105 17.94 8.97 -2.71
C HIS A 105 17.43 10.37 -2.35
N ASP A 106 16.84 10.58 -1.17
CA ASP A 106 16.41 11.90 -0.63
C ASP A 106 17.54 12.84 -0.38
N HIS A 107 18.62 12.30 0.16
CA HIS A 107 19.81 13.09 0.38
C HIS A 107 20.50 13.49 -0.94
N GLN A 108 20.50 12.61 -1.95
CA GLN A 108 21.11 12.87 -3.25
C GLN A 108 20.35 13.88 -4.13
N GLU A 109 19.05 14.10 -3.88
CA GLU A 109 18.21 14.96 -4.73
C GLU A 109 18.22 16.44 -4.31
N GLU A 110 19.01 16.83 -3.30
CA GLU A 110 19.20 18.22 -2.82
C GLU A 110 17.93 19.10 -2.88
N LYS A 111 16.86 18.66 -2.22
CA LYS A 111 15.58 19.39 -2.27
C LYS A 111 15.64 20.61 -1.33
N PRO A 112 15.23 21.82 -1.77
CA PRO A 112 15.35 23.06 -0.97
C PRO A 112 14.62 23.05 0.37
N TYR A 113 13.56 22.26 0.50
CA TYR A 113 12.77 22.16 1.73
C TYR A 113 13.26 21.07 2.69
N LEU A 114 14.19 20.20 2.28
CA LEU A 114 14.77 19.16 3.13
C LEU A 114 16.03 19.70 3.83
N PRO A 115 16.08 19.75 5.17
CA PRO A 115 17.27 20.17 5.89
C PRO A 115 18.38 19.15 5.72
N GLU A 116 19.62 19.61 5.82
CA GLU A 116 20.77 18.72 5.92
C GLU A 116 20.62 17.83 7.16
N VAL A 117 20.76 16.52 6.91
CA VAL A 117 20.59 15.51 7.95
C VAL A 117 21.90 15.37 8.71
N THR A 118 21.85 15.53 10.04
CA THR A 118 23.04 15.39 10.87
C THR A 118 23.63 13.98 10.82
N PRO A 119 24.96 13.80 10.98
CA PRO A 119 25.58 12.47 10.99
C PRO A 119 25.00 11.54 12.06
N SER A 120 24.60 12.07 13.23
CA SER A 120 23.97 11.29 14.29
C SER A 120 22.61 10.72 13.87
N HIS A 121 21.81 11.50 13.12
CA HIS A 121 20.53 11.05 12.60
C HIS A 121 20.69 9.97 11.53
N TRP A 122 21.74 10.04 10.72
CA TRP A 122 22.11 8.97 9.80
C TRP A 122 22.52 7.68 10.50
N ILE A 123 23.29 7.77 11.59
CA ILE A 123 23.65 6.60 12.41
C ILE A 123 22.39 5.97 13.00
N MET A 124 21.46 6.77 13.53
CA MET A 124 20.18 6.29 14.04
C MET A 124 19.36 5.58 12.96
N ARG A 125 19.23 6.19 11.77
CA ARG A 125 18.58 5.53 10.62
C ARG A 125 19.26 4.21 10.26
N GLY A 126 20.58 4.18 10.17
CA GLY A 126 21.34 2.97 9.88
C GLY A 126 21.10 1.87 10.92
N LEU A 127 21.14 2.22 12.21
CA LEU A 127 20.92 1.27 13.31
C LEU A 127 19.52 0.66 13.28
N PHE A 128 18.47 1.49 13.11
CA PHE A 128 17.10 0.99 13.01
C PHE A 128 16.92 0.03 11.81
N HIS A 129 17.53 0.33 10.65
CA HIS A 129 17.44 -0.57 9.49
C HIS A 129 18.25 -1.85 9.67
N ALA A 130 19.41 -1.78 10.34
CA ALA A 130 20.22 -2.95 10.66
C ALA A 130 19.46 -3.93 11.59
N MET A 131 18.61 -3.39 12.49
CA MET A 131 17.73 -4.17 13.37
C MET A 131 16.39 -4.55 12.71
N LEU A 132 16.19 -4.28 11.42
CA LEU A 132 14.93 -4.46 10.68
C LEU A 132 13.75 -3.62 11.22
N LEU A 133 14.02 -2.59 12.02
CA LEU A 133 13.06 -1.63 12.59
C LEU A 133 12.88 -0.36 11.74
N GLY A 134 13.31 -0.36 10.48
CA GLY A 134 13.18 0.77 9.54
C GLY A 134 11.77 1.38 9.44
N PRO A 135 10.67 0.61 9.44
CA PRO A 135 9.33 1.18 9.48
C PRO A 135 9.05 2.03 10.72
N LEU A 136 9.59 1.67 11.89
CA LEU A 136 9.33 2.40 13.12
C LEU A 136 9.96 3.80 13.09
N ILE A 137 11.18 3.94 12.57
CA ILE A 137 11.80 5.26 12.43
C ILE A 137 11.06 6.13 11.41
N ARG A 138 10.57 5.54 10.32
CA ARG A 138 9.73 6.21 9.31
C ARG A 138 8.41 6.71 9.91
N TYR A 139 7.70 5.87 10.67
CA TYR A 139 6.48 6.26 11.38
C TYR A 139 6.74 7.35 12.43
N TRP A 140 7.86 7.26 13.14
CA TRP A 140 8.27 8.25 14.13
C TRP A 140 8.55 9.61 13.50
N GLU A 141 9.32 9.65 12.40
CA GLU A 141 9.56 10.88 11.63
C GLU A 141 8.27 11.47 11.08
N LEU A 142 7.40 10.64 10.49
CA LEU A 142 6.08 11.06 10.00
C LEU A 142 5.23 11.70 11.11
N PHE A 143 5.25 11.10 12.30
CA PHE A 143 4.54 11.62 13.47
C PHE A 143 5.10 12.98 13.93
N LEU A 144 6.43 13.10 14.04
CA LEU A 144 7.09 14.35 14.42
C LEU A 144 6.83 15.48 13.42
N TYR A 145 6.92 15.19 12.11
CA TYR A 145 6.59 16.18 11.06
C TYR A 145 5.11 16.60 11.15
N GLY A 146 4.22 15.67 11.47
CA GLY A 146 2.81 15.97 11.73
C GLY A 146 2.61 16.90 12.93
N LEU A 147 3.30 16.65 14.04
CA LEU A 147 3.24 17.49 15.25
C LEU A 147 3.75 18.91 15.00
N HIS A 148 4.92 19.07 14.38
CA HIS A 148 5.44 20.40 14.06
C HIS A 148 4.54 21.17 13.09
N THR A 149 3.80 20.47 12.22
CA THR A 149 2.82 21.12 11.33
C THR A 149 1.60 21.68 12.07
N CYS A 150 1.29 21.16 13.27
CA CYS A 150 0.22 21.67 14.13
C CYS A 150 0.59 22.99 14.80
N ASP A 151 1.88 23.27 14.99
CA ASP A 151 2.33 24.54 15.56
C ASP A 151 2.20 25.66 14.52
N LYS A 152 1.21 26.53 14.72
CA LYS A 152 0.95 27.68 13.85
C LYS A 152 1.99 28.80 14.02
N SER A 153 2.75 28.80 15.11
CA SER A 153 3.74 29.83 15.43
C SER A 153 5.12 29.55 14.82
N ASP A 154 5.38 28.30 14.40
CA ASP A 154 6.67 27.91 13.84
C ASP A 154 6.85 28.47 12.40
N PRO A 155 7.89 29.29 12.14
CA PRO A 155 8.17 29.79 10.80
C PRO A 155 8.50 28.69 9.77
N LYS A 156 8.95 27.51 10.23
CA LYS A 156 9.27 26.34 9.40
C LYS A 156 8.09 25.41 9.14
N ARG A 157 6.88 25.76 9.60
CA ARG A 157 5.66 24.95 9.43
C ARG A 157 5.44 24.44 8.00
N ASN A 158 5.65 25.28 6.99
CA ASN A 158 5.48 24.90 5.58
C ASN A 158 6.51 23.87 5.11
N GLN A 159 7.74 23.92 5.63
CA GLN A 159 8.75 22.88 5.35
C GLN A 159 8.33 21.54 5.95
N TYR A 160 7.94 21.53 7.24
CA TYR A 160 7.47 20.30 7.90
C TYR A 160 6.25 19.69 7.22
N ARG A 161 5.38 20.53 6.64
CA ARG A 161 4.21 20.05 5.91
C ARG A 161 4.58 19.37 4.59
N LEU A 162 5.56 19.89 3.85
CA LEU A 162 6.08 19.22 2.65
C LEU A 162 6.80 17.91 3.01
N MET A 163 7.58 17.90 4.09
CA MET A 163 8.19 16.67 4.61
C MET A 163 7.13 15.64 5.00
N PHE A 164 6.09 16.07 5.71
CA PHE A 164 4.97 15.22 6.11
C PHE A 164 4.28 14.60 4.88
N LEU A 165 3.96 15.39 3.85
CA LEU A 165 3.31 14.89 2.63
C LEU A 165 4.17 13.88 1.87
N GLN A 166 5.48 14.12 1.83
CA GLN A 166 6.43 13.19 1.22
C GLN A 166 6.53 11.90 2.04
N GLU A 167 6.73 12.02 3.35
CA GLU A 167 6.90 10.88 4.24
C GLU A 167 5.61 10.04 4.31
N ASP A 168 4.43 10.66 4.32
CA ASP A 168 3.12 9.98 4.28
C ASP A 168 2.98 9.11 3.01
N ARG A 169 3.42 9.62 1.86
CA ARG A 169 3.44 8.87 0.60
C ARG A 169 4.39 7.69 0.66
N ASP A 170 5.59 7.92 1.14
CA ASP A 170 6.64 6.90 1.19
C ASP A 170 6.26 5.80 2.20
N VAL A 171 5.88 6.17 3.43
CA VAL A 171 5.35 5.26 4.47
C VAL A 171 4.15 4.47 3.97
N SER A 172 3.17 5.11 3.33
CA SER A 172 1.99 4.40 2.80
C SER A 172 2.35 3.40 1.70
N THR A 173 3.37 3.69 0.90
CA THR A 173 3.86 2.78 -0.15
C THR A 173 4.61 1.59 0.46
N LEU A 174 5.46 1.83 1.47
CA LEU A 174 6.15 0.77 2.22
C LEU A 174 5.16 -0.12 2.97
N ALA A 175 4.15 0.48 3.61
CA ALA A 175 3.10 -0.24 4.31
C ALA A 175 2.32 -1.14 3.35
N LEU A 176 1.94 -0.63 2.16
CA LEU A 176 1.31 -1.44 1.12
C LEU A 176 2.18 -2.65 0.73
N VAL A 177 3.45 -2.43 0.37
CA VAL A 177 4.36 -3.52 0.00
C VAL A 177 4.49 -4.52 1.15
N GLY A 178 4.74 -4.03 2.36
CA GLY A 178 4.93 -4.86 3.54
C GLY A 178 3.72 -5.73 3.87
N SER A 179 2.52 -5.14 3.86
CA SER A 179 1.27 -5.84 4.14
C SER A 179 0.93 -6.87 3.08
N PHE A 180 1.16 -6.62 1.79
CA PHE A 180 0.85 -7.62 0.75
C PHE A 180 1.89 -8.72 0.59
N VAL A 181 3.17 -8.46 0.91
CA VAL A 181 4.20 -9.52 0.96
C VAL A 181 4.00 -10.43 2.18
N LYS A 182 3.56 -9.88 3.32
CA LYS A 182 3.36 -10.63 4.57
C LYS A 182 1.91 -10.99 4.84
N SER A 183 1.08 -10.00 5.15
CA SER A 183 -0.26 -10.18 5.71
C SER A 183 -1.23 -10.83 4.71
N ALA A 184 -1.11 -10.58 3.41
CA ALA A 184 -1.98 -11.22 2.39
C ALA A 184 -1.79 -12.75 2.29
N PRO A 185 -0.58 -13.30 2.07
CA PRO A 185 -0.38 -14.75 2.06
C PRO A 185 -0.62 -15.37 3.44
N LEU A 186 -0.34 -14.67 4.54
CA LEU A 186 -0.71 -15.13 5.89
C LEU A 186 -2.22 -15.25 6.07
N LEU A 187 -2.99 -14.29 5.55
CA LEU A 187 -4.45 -14.33 5.62
C LEU A 187 -5.01 -15.51 4.82
N VAL A 188 -4.44 -15.81 3.64
CA VAL A 188 -4.78 -17.04 2.88
C VAL A 188 -4.46 -18.30 3.68
N LEU A 189 -3.28 -18.36 4.32
CA LEU A 189 -2.87 -19.49 5.15
C LEU A 189 -3.79 -19.67 6.36
N GLN A 190 -4.14 -18.58 7.06
CA GLN A 190 -5.05 -18.63 8.21
C GLN A 190 -6.45 -19.10 7.80
N MET A 191 -6.95 -18.65 6.65
CA MET A 191 -8.25 -19.08 6.10
C MET A 191 -8.21 -20.57 5.67
N TYR A 192 -7.10 -21.01 5.08
CA TYR A 192 -6.85 -22.42 4.77
C TYR A 192 -6.85 -23.31 6.03
N LEU A 193 -6.18 -22.86 7.10
CA LEU A 193 -6.15 -23.61 8.36
C LEU A 193 -7.52 -23.67 9.04
N LEU A 194 -8.30 -22.58 8.99
CA LEU A 194 -9.66 -22.54 9.52
C LEU A 194 -10.57 -23.54 8.79
N THR A 195 -10.43 -23.65 7.47
CA THR A 195 -11.24 -24.54 6.64
C THR A 195 -10.82 -26.01 6.73
N GLN A 196 -9.54 -26.31 7.00
CA GLN A 196 -9.07 -27.69 7.20
C GLN A 196 -9.43 -28.29 8.58
N ASN A 197 -9.44 -27.48 9.63
CA ASN A 197 -9.60 -28.00 11.01
C ASN A 197 -11.06 -28.16 11.46
N SER A 198 -12.00 -28.17 10.51
CA SER A 198 -13.42 -28.47 10.73
C SER A 198 -14.04 -27.78 11.96
N PHE A 199 -13.78 -26.50 12.28
CA PHE A 199 -14.43 -25.78 13.40
C PHE A 199 -14.45 -26.47 14.80
N PHE A 200 -13.84 -27.64 14.99
CA PHE A 200 -13.93 -28.44 16.23
C PHE A 200 -12.93 -27.99 17.30
N ILE A 201 -12.14 -26.95 17.01
CA ILE A 201 -11.35 -26.25 18.02
C ILE A 201 -12.31 -25.46 18.92
N ASP A 202 -11.96 -25.31 20.20
CA ASP A 202 -12.68 -24.55 21.21
C ASP A 202 -13.31 -23.24 20.65
N LEU A 203 -14.57 -22.97 20.98
CA LEU A 203 -15.36 -21.83 20.49
C LEU A 203 -14.63 -20.50 20.75
N SER A 204 -13.85 -20.44 21.83
CA SER A 204 -13.00 -19.30 22.19
C SER A 204 -11.88 -19.04 21.17
N ALA A 205 -11.16 -20.08 20.77
CA ALA A 205 -10.05 -20.01 19.83
C ALA A 205 -10.53 -19.75 18.39
N ASN A 206 -11.65 -20.37 17.97
CA ASN A 206 -12.26 -20.09 16.66
C ASN A 206 -12.70 -18.63 16.53
N ARG A 207 -13.26 -18.05 17.59
CA ARG A 207 -13.63 -16.63 17.62
C ARG A 207 -12.42 -15.72 17.53
N ALA A 208 -11.35 -16.01 18.28
CA ALA A 208 -10.12 -15.23 18.22
C ALA A 208 -9.50 -15.28 16.81
N GLN A 209 -9.49 -16.46 16.17
CA GLN A 209 -9.00 -16.63 14.81
C GLN A 209 -9.86 -15.87 13.79
N ALA A 210 -11.20 -15.91 13.91
CA ALA A 210 -12.09 -15.16 13.05
C ALA A 210 -11.90 -13.64 13.19
N ILE A 211 -11.72 -13.13 14.41
CA ILE A 211 -11.40 -11.73 14.66
C ILE A 211 -10.06 -11.36 13.99
N ASN A 212 -9.04 -12.21 14.12
CA ASN A 212 -7.74 -11.96 13.50
C ASN A 212 -7.84 -11.90 11.97
N LEU A 213 -8.58 -12.82 11.34
CA LEU A 213 -8.82 -12.82 9.90
C LEU A 213 -9.48 -11.51 9.43
N VAL A 214 -10.53 -11.07 10.14
CA VAL A 214 -11.24 -9.82 9.81
C VAL A 214 -10.34 -8.61 9.99
N THR A 215 -9.61 -8.53 11.10
CA THR A 215 -8.67 -7.43 11.36
C THR A 215 -7.57 -7.36 10.30
N SER A 216 -6.95 -8.49 9.95
CA SER A 216 -5.92 -8.54 8.90
C SER A 216 -6.46 -8.17 7.51
N LEU A 217 -7.71 -8.53 7.18
CA LEU A 217 -8.36 -8.09 5.93
C LEU A 217 -8.59 -6.57 5.91
N VAL A 218 -9.04 -6.01 7.03
CA VAL A 218 -9.23 -4.57 7.18
C VAL A 218 -7.90 -3.84 7.09
N GLU A 219 -6.84 -4.34 7.71
CA GLU A 219 -5.48 -3.78 7.63
C GLU A 219 -4.94 -3.75 6.20
N LEU A 220 -5.07 -4.84 5.43
CA LEU A 220 -4.71 -4.87 4.00
C LEU A 220 -5.45 -3.81 3.19
N SER A 221 -6.76 -3.71 3.43
CA SER A 221 -7.64 -2.77 2.73
C SER A 221 -7.34 -1.32 3.12
N LEU A 222 -6.95 -1.08 4.38
CA LEU A 222 -6.49 0.21 4.88
C LEU A 222 -5.12 0.58 4.30
N ALA A 223 -4.19 -0.36 4.17
CA ALA A 223 -2.89 -0.13 3.53
C ALA A 223 -3.06 0.31 2.08
N GLN A 224 -3.91 -0.38 1.31
CA GLN A 224 -4.25 0.01 -0.06
C GLN A 224 -4.94 1.37 -0.16
N SER A 225 -5.91 1.63 0.72
CA SER A 225 -6.64 2.91 0.72
C SER A 225 -5.74 4.08 1.14
N SER A 226 -4.85 3.88 2.12
CA SER A 226 -3.88 4.87 2.56
C SER A 226 -2.86 5.17 1.48
N TYR A 227 -2.35 4.16 0.75
CA TYR A 227 -1.52 4.38 -0.44
C TYR A 227 -2.22 5.27 -1.47
N HIS A 228 -3.46 4.94 -1.86
CA HIS A 228 -4.19 5.75 -2.84
C HIS A 228 -4.45 7.18 -2.36
N ARG A 229 -4.74 7.36 -1.07
CA ARG A 229 -4.95 8.67 -0.45
C ARG A 229 -3.65 9.47 -0.43
N ALA A 230 -2.54 8.89 0.01
CA ALA A 230 -1.24 9.56 0.12
C ALA A 230 -0.69 9.95 -1.27
N LEU A 231 -0.84 9.08 -2.27
CA LEU A 231 -0.48 9.39 -3.66
C LEU A 231 -1.30 10.56 -4.22
N ARG A 232 -2.59 10.63 -3.88
CA ARG A 232 -3.45 11.74 -4.31
C ARG A 232 -3.16 13.03 -3.53
N ARG A 233 -2.82 12.93 -2.24
CA ARG A 233 -2.49 14.07 -1.37
C ARG A 233 -1.20 14.75 -1.83
N SER A 234 -0.17 13.96 -2.14
CA SER A 234 1.14 14.40 -2.66
C SER A 234 1.14 14.89 -4.11
N SER A 235 0.00 14.84 -4.82
CA SER A 235 -0.15 15.37 -6.18
C SER A 235 -0.83 16.75 -6.17
N PRO A 236 -0.20 17.84 -6.65
CA PRO A 236 -0.80 19.19 -6.62
C PRO A 236 -2.10 19.27 -7.44
N TYR A 237 -2.14 18.63 -8.60
CA TYR A 237 -3.25 18.76 -9.56
C TYR A 237 -4.46 17.84 -9.30
N LYS A 238 -4.46 17.09 -8.19
CA LYS A 238 -5.56 16.18 -7.84
C LYS A 238 -6.19 16.61 -6.54
N LYS A 239 -7.51 16.77 -6.50
CA LYS A 239 -8.23 17.10 -5.26
C LYS A 239 -8.09 16.00 -4.21
N ASN A 240 -8.09 16.35 -2.92
CA ASN A 240 -8.11 15.38 -1.83
C ASN A 240 -9.41 14.54 -1.83
N MET A 241 -9.33 13.33 -1.29
CA MET A 241 -10.46 12.42 -1.24
C MET A 241 -11.42 12.80 -0.10
N ASN A 242 -12.72 12.81 -0.40
CA ASN A 242 -13.75 13.02 0.63
C ASN A 242 -13.83 11.82 1.59
N LYS A 243 -14.21 12.03 2.85
CA LYS A 243 -14.36 11.00 3.89
C LYS A 243 -15.31 9.87 3.46
N VAL A 244 -16.44 10.22 2.84
CA VAL A 244 -17.42 9.25 2.30
C VAL A 244 -16.80 8.41 1.19
N GLY A 245 -16.06 9.05 0.26
CA GLY A 245 -15.34 8.35 -0.80
C GLY A 245 -14.26 7.41 -0.25
N ALA A 246 -13.56 7.83 0.81
CA ALA A 246 -12.56 7.00 1.49
C ALA A 246 -13.19 5.76 2.14
N PHE A 247 -14.36 5.91 2.79
CA PHE A 247 -15.07 4.79 3.41
C PHE A 247 -15.58 3.78 2.37
N ILE A 248 -16.21 4.26 1.29
CA ILE A 248 -16.71 3.40 0.21
C ILE A 248 -15.54 2.68 -0.50
N GLN A 249 -14.44 3.39 -0.73
CA GLN A 249 -13.23 2.78 -1.31
C GLN A 249 -12.65 1.69 -0.39
N LEU A 250 -12.56 1.95 0.92
CA LEU A 250 -12.10 0.96 1.89
C LEU A 250 -12.99 -0.29 1.87
N PHE A 251 -14.31 -0.11 1.90
CA PHE A 251 -15.26 -1.22 1.90
C PHE A 251 -15.20 -2.03 0.59
N SER A 252 -15.06 -1.34 -0.55
CA SER A 252 -14.81 -1.98 -1.85
C SER A 252 -13.55 -2.84 -1.83
N HIS A 253 -12.44 -2.33 -1.28
CA HIS A 253 -11.20 -3.10 -1.16
C HIS A 253 -11.37 -4.34 -0.25
N CYS A 254 -12.05 -4.22 0.90
CA CYS A 254 -12.35 -5.36 1.77
C CYS A 254 -13.09 -6.47 1.01
N CYS A 255 -14.11 -6.11 0.23
CA CYS A 255 -14.90 -7.05 -0.54
C CYS A 255 -14.10 -7.76 -1.63
N VAL A 256 -13.31 -7.02 -2.40
CA VAL A 256 -12.47 -7.54 -3.50
C VAL A 256 -11.36 -8.44 -2.95
N ILE A 257 -10.57 -7.94 -1.99
CA ILE A 257 -9.46 -8.68 -1.39
C ILE A 257 -10.00 -9.91 -0.65
N GLY A 258 -11.08 -9.75 0.11
CA GLY A 258 -11.72 -10.83 0.85
C GLY A 258 -12.20 -11.96 -0.07
N SER A 259 -12.87 -11.62 -1.18
CA SER A 259 -13.28 -12.62 -2.18
C SER A 259 -12.08 -13.39 -2.74
N ARG A 260 -10.99 -12.68 -3.11
CA ARG A 260 -9.77 -13.29 -3.64
C ARG A 260 -9.09 -14.21 -2.62
N VAL A 261 -8.96 -13.77 -1.38
CA VAL A 261 -8.35 -14.54 -0.30
C VAL A 261 -9.14 -15.82 -0.02
N ILE A 262 -10.47 -15.72 0.07
CA ILE A 262 -11.34 -16.88 0.29
C ILE A 262 -11.20 -17.86 -0.88
N ALA A 263 -11.25 -17.38 -2.13
CA ALA A 263 -11.11 -18.22 -3.32
C ALA A 263 -9.77 -18.99 -3.35
N LEU A 264 -8.66 -18.32 -3.04
CA LEU A 264 -7.33 -18.95 -2.99
C LEU A 264 -7.24 -19.98 -1.84
N ALA A 265 -7.77 -19.64 -0.66
CA ALA A 265 -7.72 -20.51 0.50
C ALA A 265 -8.53 -21.80 0.30
N VAL A 266 -9.76 -21.69 -0.20
CA VAL A 266 -10.63 -22.86 -0.43
C VAL A 266 -10.07 -23.72 -1.56
N PHE A 267 -9.56 -23.11 -2.63
CA PHE A 267 -8.87 -23.87 -3.67
C PHE A 267 -7.66 -24.66 -3.13
N ALA A 268 -6.86 -24.05 -2.25
CA ALA A 268 -5.75 -24.71 -1.59
C ALA A 268 -6.21 -25.92 -0.74
N THR A 269 -7.38 -25.87 -0.10
CA THR A 269 -7.92 -27.04 0.63
C THR A 269 -8.24 -28.23 -0.29
N ALA A 270 -8.72 -27.97 -1.51
CA ALA A 270 -9.12 -29.03 -2.44
C ALA A 270 -7.93 -29.58 -3.25
N TYR A 271 -6.97 -28.72 -3.63
CA TYR A 271 -5.90 -29.08 -4.56
C TYR A 271 -4.50 -29.02 -3.95
N GLY A 272 -4.34 -28.69 -2.67
CA GLY A 272 -3.05 -28.70 -1.98
C GLY A 272 -2.01 -27.84 -2.71
N HIS A 273 -0.92 -28.46 -3.17
CA HIS A 273 0.23 -27.77 -3.78
C HIS A 273 -0.05 -27.07 -5.12
N TRP A 274 -1.13 -27.42 -5.84
CA TRP A 274 -1.48 -26.76 -7.10
C TRP A 274 -1.72 -25.25 -6.97
N ILE A 275 -2.07 -24.78 -5.76
CA ILE A 275 -2.17 -23.34 -5.47
C ILE A 275 -0.85 -22.60 -5.77
N VAL A 276 0.30 -23.22 -5.52
CA VAL A 276 1.62 -22.60 -5.73
C VAL A 276 1.83 -22.36 -7.22
N ILE A 277 1.48 -23.34 -8.07
CA ILE A 277 1.58 -23.22 -9.53
C ILE A 277 0.64 -22.14 -10.04
N PHE A 278 -0.61 -22.11 -9.55
CA PHE A 278 -1.59 -21.10 -9.93
C PHE A 278 -1.11 -19.68 -9.54
N VAL A 279 -0.70 -19.48 -8.28
CA VAL A 279 -0.23 -18.18 -7.79
C VAL A 279 1.03 -17.74 -8.53
N ALA A 280 1.98 -18.65 -8.78
CA ALA A 280 3.19 -18.34 -9.55
C ALA A 280 2.86 -17.98 -11.00
N GLY A 281 1.92 -18.69 -11.64
CA GLY A 281 1.47 -18.40 -12.99
C GLY A 281 0.78 -17.04 -13.10
N HIS A 282 -0.14 -16.73 -12.18
CA HIS A 282 -0.79 -15.43 -12.13
C HIS A 282 0.19 -14.30 -11.82
N TRP A 283 1.10 -14.50 -10.86
CA TRP A 283 2.16 -13.55 -10.54
C TRP A 283 3.03 -13.27 -11.77
N ALA A 284 3.48 -14.31 -12.48
CA ALA A 284 4.25 -14.16 -13.70
C ALA A 284 3.47 -13.39 -14.77
N LEU A 285 2.19 -13.72 -14.98
CA LEU A 285 1.31 -13.00 -15.91
C LEU A 285 1.23 -11.51 -15.56
N MET A 286 1.03 -11.18 -14.28
CA MET A 286 0.91 -9.79 -13.83
C MET A 286 2.24 -9.03 -13.89
N THR A 287 3.35 -9.66 -13.54
CA THR A 287 4.69 -9.06 -13.69
C THR A 287 5.03 -8.83 -15.16
N ILE A 288 4.74 -9.81 -16.03
CA ILE A 288 4.92 -9.68 -17.48
C ILE A 288 4.06 -8.54 -18.03
N TRP A 289 2.79 -8.46 -17.61
CA TRP A 289 1.90 -7.35 -17.94
C TRP A 289 2.53 -6.01 -17.53
N LEU A 290 3.01 -5.88 -16.29
CA LEU A 290 3.61 -4.65 -15.77
C LEU A 290 4.85 -4.23 -16.57
N VAL A 291 5.71 -5.18 -16.93
CA VAL A 291 6.90 -4.92 -17.76
C VAL A 291 6.51 -4.52 -19.19
N PHE A 292 5.54 -5.21 -19.82
CA PHE A 292 5.08 -4.90 -21.18
C PHE A 292 4.30 -3.61 -21.29
N LEU A 293 3.63 -3.18 -20.22
CA LEU A 293 2.97 -1.88 -20.16
C LEU A 293 3.95 -0.70 -20.24
N ARG A 294 5.26 -0.98 -20.45
CA ARG A 294 6.37 -0.04 -20.61
C ARG A 294 6.22 1.05 -19.60
N THR A 295 6.48 0.68 -18.37
CA THR A 295 6.62 1.67 -17.32
C THR A 295 7.86 2.54 -17.60
N ASN A 296 7.92 3.42 -18.62
CA ASN A 296 8.98 4.46 -18.74
C ASN A 296 8.97 5.34 -17.47
N SER A 297 9.58 4.89 -16.38
CA SER A 297 9.27 5.39 -15.04
C SER A 297 10.48 5.49 -14.14
N CYS A 298 11.55 4.77 -14.47
CA CYS A 298 12.88 5.02 -13.94
C CYS A 298 13.77 5.69 -15.01
N ALA A 299 13.29 6.79 -15.59
CA ALA A 299 14.16 7.78 -16.22
C ALA A 299 14.52 8.82 -15.14
N THR A 300 15.82 8.89 -14.83
CA THR A 300 16.38 9.90 -13.93
C THR A 300 16.19 11.31 -14.54
N ALA A 301 16.27 12.38 -13.75
CA ALA A 301 16.41 13.77 -14.24
C ALA A 301 17.54 13.94 -15.28
N SER A 302 18.52 13.02 -15.29
CA SER A 302 19.64 12.94 -16.24
C SER A 302 19.40 12.08 -17.49
N GLY A 303 18.19 11.53 -17.69
CA GLY A 303 17.86 10.71 -18.87
C GLY A 303 18.46 9.29 -18.89
N GLN A 304 19.16 8.86 -17.84
CA GLN A 304 19.74 7.52 -17.75
C GLN A 304 18.68 6.48 -17.30
N PRO A 305 18.41 5.43 -18.09
CA PRO A 305 17.48 4.35 -17.72
C PRO A 305 18.12 3.40 -16.69
N ARG A 306 17.37 3.05 -15.62
CA ARG A 306 17.75 1.98 -14.67
C ARG A 306 16.83 0.77 -14.80
N PRO A 307 17.03 -0.09 -15.82
CA PRO A 307 16.12 -1.18 -16.13
C PRO A 307 16.01 -2.21 -15.00
N ILE A 308 17.08 -2.43 -14.24
CA ILE A 308 17.11 -3.45 -13.16
C ILE A 308 16.30 -2.99 -11.94
N GLU A 309 16.42 -1.73 -11.53
CA GLU A 309 15.66 -1.19 -10.38
C GLU A 309 14.16 -1.16 -10.69
N GLU A 310 13.80 -0.83 -11.94
CA GLU A 310 12.42 -0.85 -12.42
C GLU A 310 11.85 -2.27 -12.51
N LEU A 311 12.64 -3.22 -13.03
CA LEU A 311 12.26 -4.63 -13.10
C LEU A 311 12.01 -5.21 -11.70
N PHE A 312 12.94 -4.98 -10.77
CA PHE A 312 12.79 -5.44 -9.39
C PHE A 312 11.52 -4.88 -8.74
N PHE A 313 11.25 -3.59 -8.97
CA PHE A 313 10.03 -2.97 -8.47
C PHE A 313 8.77 -3.56 -9.10
N ASN A 314 8.73 -3.79 -10.42
CA ASN A 314 7.61 -4.44 -11.10
C ASN A 314 7.39 -5.88 -10.63
N VAL A 315 8.45 -6.60 -10.28
CA VAL A 315 8.38 -7.93 -9.64
C VAL A 315 7.66 -7.85 -8.28
N VAL A 316 8.01 -6.88 -7.44
CA VAL A 316 7.37 -6.67 -6.12
C VAL A 316 5.91 -6.25 -6.27
N ILE A 317 5.60 -5.32 -7.17
CA ILE A 317 4.20 -4.92 -7.44
C ILE A 317 3.40 -6.08 -8.04
N GLY A 318 4.04 -6.95 -8.82
CA GLY A 318 3.43 -8.20 -9.30
C GLY A 318 2.90 -9.08 -8.16
N VAL A 319 3.59 -9.13 -7.01
CA VAL A 319 3.12 -9.87 -5.81
C VAL A 319 1.81 -9.27 -5.30
N ILE A 320 1.71 -7.94 -5.27
CA ILE A 320 0.49 -7.23 -4.86
C ILE A 320 -0.66 -7.54 -5.84
N TYR A 321 -0.36 -7.60 -7.14
CA TYR A 321 -1.32 -7.86 -8.21
C TYR A 321 -1.95 -9.26 -8.15
N VAL A 322 -1.36 -10.21 -7.42
CA VAL A 322 -2.02 -11.50 -7.09
C VAL A 322 -3.33 -11.29 -6.34
N PHE A 323 -3.40 -10.22 -5.53
CA PHE A 323 -4.50 -9.95 -4.62
C PHE A 323 -5.34 -8.75 -5.04
N CYS A 324 -4.72 -7.65 -5.46
CA CYS A 324 -5.42 -6.41 -5.78
C CYS A 324 -4.71 -5.55 -6.82
N PHE A 325 -5.48 -4.71 -7.51
CA PHE A 325 -4.94 -3.73 -8.42
C PHE A 325 -4.42 -2.52 -7.67
N VAL A 326 -3.15 -2.18 -7.85
CA VAL A 326 -2.57 -0.93 -7.37
C VAL A 326 -2.07 -0.11 -8.54
N ASN A 327 -2.59 1.11 -8.66
CA ASN A 327 -2.08 2.03 -9.67
C ASN A 327 -0.77 2.67 -9.22
N VAL A 328 0.33 2.30 -9.86
CA VAL A 328 1.64 2.89 -9.59
C VAL A 328 1.93 4.12 -10.47
N LYS A 329 1.22 4.26 -11.60
CA LYS A 329 1.43 5.37 -12.53
C LYS A 329 0.19 6.22 -12.71
N ASP A 330 0.39 7.53 -12.79
CA ASP A 330 -0.67 8.48 -13.08
C ASP A 330 -1.00 8.54 -14.58
N GLU A 331 -1.49 7.41 -15.11
CA GLU A 331 -1.96 7.24 -16.48
C GLU A 331 -3.48 7.09 -16.56
N PRO A 332 -4.12 7.32 -17.72
CA PRO A 332 -5.53 6.97 -17.90
C PRO A 332 -5.71 5.46 -17.75
N THR A 333 -6.29 5.04 -16.63
CA THR A 333 -6.24 3.65 -16.15
C THR A 333 -7.52 2.85 -16.34
N ARG A 334 -8.60 3.43 -16.87
CA ARG A 334 -9.93 2.77 -16.91
C ARG A 334 -9.89 1.38 -17.53
N TRP A 335 -9.28 1.23 -18.70
CA TRP A 335 -9.13 -0.07 -19.36
C TRP A 335 -8.25 -1.07 -18.59
N LYS A 336 -7.18 -0.57 -17.94
CA LYS A 336 -6.30 -1.41 -17.10
C LYS A 336 -7.07 -1.99 -15.90
N TYR A 337 -7.89 -1.17 -15.25
CA TYR A 337 -8.80 -1.60 -14.17
C TYR A 337 -9.78 -2.66 -14.67
N THR A 338 -10.45 -2.41 -15.81
CA THR A 338 -11.43 -3.34 -16.36
C THR A 338 -10.82 -4.68 -16.69
N ILE A 339 -9.68 -4.73 -17.39
CA ILE A 339 -9.08 -6.01 -17.77
C ILE A 339 -8.59 -6.78 -16.54
N PHE A 340 -7.92 -6.11 -15.59
CA PHE A 340 -7.47 -6.75 -14.36
C PHE A 340 -8.63 -7.39 -13.59
N TYR A 341 -9.72 -6.66 -13.38
CA TYR A 341 -10.86 -7.18 -12.62
C TYR A 341 -11.65 -8.26 -13.37
N ILE A 342 -11.67 -8.25 -14.70
CA ILE A 342 -12.20 -9.38 -15.49
C ILE A 342 -11.37 -10.65 -15.25
N ILE A 343 -10.04 -10.55 -15.29
CA ILE A 343 -9.14 -11.69 -15.02
C ILE A 343 -9.40 -12.21 -13.60
N ILE A 344 -9.39 -11.34 -12.59
CA ILE A 344 -9.66 -11.73 -11.19
C ILE A 344 -11.04 -12.36 -11.02
N TRP A 345 -12.05 -11.86 -11.71
CA TRP A 345 -13.40 -12.44 -11.64
C TRP A 345 -13.44 -13.84 -12.22
N ILE A 346 -12.92 -14.03 -13.44
CA ILE A 346 -12.88 -15.33 -14.10
C ILE A 346 -12.10 -16.33 -13.25
N GLU A 347 -10.94 -15.94 -12.75
CA GLU A 347 -10.12 -16.80 -11.89
C GLU A 347 -10.81 -17.14 -10.57
N ASN A 348 -11.37 -16.16 -9.85
CA ASN A 348 -12.04 -16.44 -8.57
C ASN A 348 -13.21 -17.40 -8.75
N VAL A 349 -14.01 -17.19 -9.81
CA VAL A 349 -15.12 -18.09 -10.16
C VAL A 349 -14.60 -19.49 -10.51
N ALA A 350 -13.54 -19.59 -11.31
CA ALA A 350 -12.94 -20.88 -11.66
C ALA A 350 -12.40 -21.62 -10.42
N LEU A 351 -11.64 -20.94 -9.57
CA LEU A 351 -11.08 -21.50 -8.34
C LEU A 351 -12.15 -22.03 -7.39
N VAL A 352 -13.22 -21.25 -7.16
CA VAL A 352 -14.29 -21.65 -6.25
C VAL A 352 -15.18 -22.74 -6.84
N ILE A 353 -15.39 -22.77 -8.17
CA ILE A 353 -16.10 -23.87 -8.84
C ILE A 353 -15.28 -25.16 -8.74
N LEU A 354 -13.98 -25.11 -9.01
CA LEU A 354 -13.09 -26.27 -8.89
C LEU A 354 -13.07 -26.82 -7.47
N TRP A 355 -13.08 -25.94 -6.46
CA TRP A 355 -13.26 -26.34 -5.07
C TRP A 355 -14.65 -26.96 -4.84
N PHE A 356 -15.71 -26.29 -5.29
CA PHE A 356 -17.09 -26.74 -5.11
C PHE A 356 -17.33 -28.14 -5.70
N LEU A 357 -16.71 -28.48 -6.83
CA LEU A 357 -16.86 -29.80 -7.46
C LEU A 357 -16.21 -30.94 -6.64
N LYS A 358 -15.17 -30.62 -5.86
CA LYS A 358 -14.42 -31.60 -5.05
C LYS A 358 -14.82 -31.60 -3.58
N ALA A 359 -15.39 -30.50 -3.09
CA ALA A 359 -15.86 -30.35 -1.73
C ALA A 359 -16.94 -31.40 -1.41
N ASP A 360 -16.91 -31.91 -0.19
CA ASP A 360 -17.91 -32.85 0.32
C ASP A 360 -19.33 -32.24 0.20
N HIS A 361 -20.28 -33.07 -0.20
CA HIS A 361 -21.68 -32.69 -0.40
C HIS A 361 -22.39 -32.37 0.91
N ASP A 362 -21.91 -32.91 2.03
CA ASP A 362 -22.53 -32.74 3.35
C ASP A 362 -22.10 -31.44 4.05
N LEU A 363 -21.20 -30.65 3.45
CA LEU A 363 -20.76 -29.36 4.01
C LEU A 363 -21.86 -28.30 3.91
N TRP A 364 -22.48 -27.97 5.05
CA TRP A 364 -23.53 -26.95 5.15
C TRP A 364 -23.12 -25.58 4.59
N TYR A 365 -21.83 -25.24 4.66
CA TYR A 365 -21.29 -23.96 4.21
C TYR A 365 -20.88 -23.94 2.72
N ARG A 366 -21.04 -25.05 1.99
CA ARG A 366 -20.60 -25.16 0.58
C ARG A 366 -21.28 -24.16 -0.36
N ILE A 367 -22.61 -24.04 -0.28
CA ILE A 367 -23.38 -23.07 -1.07
C ILE A 367 -23.16 -21.64 -0.55
N PRO A 368 -23.25 -21.35 0.77
CA PRO A 368 -22.93 -20.03 1.30
C PRO A 368 -21.53 -19.52 0.92
N LEU A 369 -20.51 -20.38 0.89
CA LEU A 369 -19.14 -20.02 0.55
C LEU A 369 -18.97 -19.69 -0.94
N LEU A 370 -19.60 -20.47 -1.81
CA LEU A 370 -19.65 -20.17 -3.25
C LEU A 370 -20.31 -18.81 -3.50
N ALA A 371 -21.48 -18.60 -2.89
CA ALA A 371 -22.22 -17.35 -3.02
C ALA A 371 -21.44 -16.16 -2.45
N SER A 372 -20.76 -16.32 -1.30
CA SER A 372 -20.01 -15.23 -0.67
C SER A 372 -18.83 -14.78 -1.52
N VAL A 373 -18.09 -15.69 -2.15
CA VAL A 373 -16.97 -15.33 -3.05
C VAL A 373 -17.47 -14.49 -4.24
N VAL A 374 -18.53 -14.94 -4.91
CA VAL A 374 -19.07 -14.27 -6.10
C VAL A 374 -19.74 -12.95 -5.75
N LEU A 375 -20.60 -12.93 -4.74
CA LEU A 375 -21.33 -11.73 -4.33
C LEU A 375 -20.40 -10.68 -3.72
N SER A 376 -19.41 -11.08 -2.91
CA SER A 376 -18.44 -10.13 -2.35
C SER A 376 -17.64 -9.45 -3.46
N LEU A 377 -17.19 -10.18 -4.48
CA LEU A 377 -16.50 -9.54 -5.62
C LEU A 377 -17.43 -8.59 -6.39
N ALA A 378 -18.67 -9.02 -6.66
CA ALA A 378 -19.66 -8.21 -7.35
C ALA A 378 -19.97 -6.90 -6.60
N ILE A 379 -20.21 -6.99 -5.30
CA ILE A 379 -20.42 -5.83 -4.42
C ILE A 379 -19.18 -4.93 -4.42
N GLY A 380 -17.99 -5.51 -4.29
CA GLY A 380 -16.72 -4.78 -4.32
C GLY A 380 -16.55 -3.97 -5.61
N LEU A 381 -16.82 -4.57 -6.77
CA LEU A 381 -16.76 -3.87 -8.06
C LEU A 381 -17.87 -2.84 -8.26
N ALA A 382 -19.09 -3.12 -7.79
CA ALA A 382 -20.20 -2.16 -7.85
C ALA A 382 -19.87 -0.91 -7.02
N LEU A 383 -19.35 -1.09 -5.80
CA LEU A 383 -18.89 0.01 -4.95
C LEU A 383 -17.72 0.78 -5.57
N LEU A 384 -16.80 0.08 -6.25
CA LEU A 384 -15.70 0.71 -6.97
C LEU A 384 -16.22 1.56 -8.13
N ALA A 385 -17.20 1.05 -8.87
CA ALA A 385 -17.86 1.79 -9.95
C ALA A 385 -18.59 3.03 -9.43
N VAL A 386 -19.37 2.89 -8.34
CA VAL A 386 -20.03 4.02 -7.65
C VAL A 386 -18.99 5.05 -7.20
N TYR A 387 -17.88 4.60 -6.61
CA TYR A 387 -16.78 5.47 -6.23
C TYR A 387 -16.27 6.26 -7.44
N TYR A 388 -15.92 5.60 -8.55
CA TYR A 388 -15.38 6.28 -9.73
C TYR A 388 -16.37 7.18 -10.47
N GLN A 389 -17.67 6.88 -10.40
CA GLN A 389 -18.72 7.66 -11.06
C GLN A 389 -19.12 8.90 -10.26
N PHE A 390 -19.29 8.76 -8.94
CA PHE A 390 -19.94 9.80 -8.12
C PHE A 390 -19.02 10.44 -7.09
N LEU A 391 -18.00 9.73 -6.60
CA LEU A 391 -17.23 10.14 -5.42
C LEU A 391 -15.75 10.42 -5.73
N HIS A 392 -15.26 9.97 -6.87
CA HIS A 392 -13.88 10.16 -7.28
C HIS A 392 -13.66 11.63 -7.66
N PRO A 393 -12.86 12.37 -6.89
CA PRO A 393 -12.74 13.80 -7.11
C PRO A 393 -12.04 14.06 -8.46
N ASN A 394 -12.69 14.84 -9.32
CA ASN A 394 -12.15 15.21 -10.63
C ASN A 394 -10.83 15.98 -10.51
N LYS A 395 -10.04 15.96 -11.59
CA LYS A 395 -8.82 16.78 -11.73
C LYS A 395 -9.20 18.26 -11.61
N LEU A 396 -8.30 19.08 -11.05
CA LEU A 396 -8.49 20.53 -11.10
C LEU A 396 -8.52 20.99 -12.58
N PRO A 397 -9.35 21.98 -12.94
CA PRO A 397 -9.48 22.46 -14.30
C PRO A 397 -8.13 22.92 -14.87
N ARG A 398 -7.97 22.75 -16.19
CA ARG A 398 -6.73 22.94 -16.96
C ARG A 398 -6.15 24.36 -16.86
N ASN A 399 -6.95 25.35 -16.49
CA ASN A 399 -6.55 26.75 -16.35
C ASN A 399 -5.59 26.99 -15.16
N ALA A 400 -5.34 25.98 -14.32
CA ALA A 400 -4.29 25.99 -13.29
C ALA A 400 -3.00 25.26 -13.73
N GLN A 401 -2.93 24.83 -15.00
CA GLN A 401 -1.79 24.12 -15.60
C GLN A 401 -1.06 24.96 -16.66
N GLU A 402 -1.54 26.18 -16.94
CA GLU A 402 -0.94 27.14 -17.87
C GLU A 402 -0.19 28.23 -17.11
#